data_AF-A0A7S1A683-F1
#
_entry.id   AF-A0A7S1A683-F1
#
_cell.length_a   1.000
_cell.length_b   1.000
_cell.length_c   1.000
_cell.angle_alpha   90.00
_cell.angle_beta   90.00
_cell.angle_gamma   90.00
#
_symmetry.space_group_name_H-M   'P 1'
#
loop_
_entity.id
_entity.type
_entity.pdbx_description
1 polymer ?
#
loop_
_entity_poly.entity_id
_entity_poly.type
_entity_poly.pdbx_seq_one_letter_code
_entity_poly.pdbx_strand_id
1 'polypeptide(L)'
;MVSLILSFSDEFLNSGLVGTFLAANTTVYTTLSGSLSLLVVFRTSQAYARYWDGSTLLHQMSGDWFDAASTVLSFCKYSKEDSDKIEEFQQLFVRLMSLLNAMILAELEGHNVGDDSKCDIMYVKNILGANAMEFELLHPDAIDPKYIERVQKAKHKAEMVFQWIQNLIVENIV
;
A
#
# COMPACT_ATOMS: atom_id res chain seq x y z
N MET A 1 -1.70 48.61 30.22
CA MET A 1 -0.64 48.39 29.21
C MET A 1 -1.22 48.03 27.84
N VAL A 2 -2.22 47.14 27.74
CA VAL A 2 -2.94 46.84 26.48
C VAL A 2 -3.70 48.03 25.89
N SER A 3 -4.31 48.88 26.73
CA SER A 3 -5.04 50.07 26.26
C SER A 3 -4.16 51.17 25.63
N LEU A 4 -2.89 51.25 26.04
CA LEU A 4 -1.93 52.24 25.52
C LEU A 4 -1.36 51.80 24.16
N ILE A 5 -1.28 50.48 23.94
CA ILE A 5 -0.86 49.87 22.67
C ILE A 5 -1.96 50.01 21.62
N LEU A 6 -3.23 49.88 22.00
CA LEU A 6 -4.36 50.09 21.09
C LEU A 6 -4.49 51.57 20.68
N SER A 7 -4.33 52.51 21.63
CA SER A 7 -4.37 53.95 21.33
C SER A 7 -3.22 54.41 20.43
N PHE A 8 -2.02 53.84 20.59
CA PHE A 8 -0.86 54.15 19.74
C PHE A 8 -0.99 53.53 18.33
N SER A 9 -1.68 52.39 18.23
CA SER A 9 -1.97 51.74 16.95
C SER A 9 -3.04 52.48 16.13
N ASP A 10 -4.04 53.08 16.79
CA ASP A 10 -5.10 53.86 16.14
C ASP A 10 -4.59 55.20 15.58
N GLU A 11 -3.65 55.88 16.27
CA GLU A 11 -3.02 57.11 15.76
C GLU A 11 -2.09 56.84 14.56
N PHE A 12 -1.42 55.68 14.54
CA PHE A 12 -0.54 55.29 13.42
C PHE A 12 -1.35 54.82 12.19
N LEU A 13 -2.49 54.14 12.41
CA LEU A 13 -3.43 53.71 11.36
C LEU A 13 -4.20 54.87 10.70
N ASN A 14 -4.32 56.03 11.38
CA ASN A 14 -5.02 57.20 10.84
C ASN A 14 -4.17 57.99 9.80
N SER A 15 -2.97 57.52 9.46
CA SER A 15 -2.23 58.00 8.29
C SER A 15 -2.71 57.24 7.04
N GLY A 16 -3.69 57.83 6.34
CA GLY A 16 -4.53 57.21 5.29
C GLY A 16 -3.86 56.63 4.03
N LEU A 17 -2.54 56.42 4.03
CA LEU A 17 -1.81 55.70 2.98
C LEU A 17 -1.23 54.36 3.47
N VAL A 18 -0.68 54.32 4.70
CA VAL A 18 -0.02 53.12 5.25
C VAL A 18 -1.04 52.15 5.83
N GLY A 19 -2.08 52.67 6.50
CA GLY A 19 -3.18 51.84 7.02
C GLY A 19 -3.95 51.14 5.89
N THR A 20 -4.17 51.83 4.77
CA THR A 20 -4.86 51.30 3.58
C THR A 20 -4.00 50.26 2.85
N PHE A 21 -2.68 50.46 2.76
CA PHE A 21 -1.75 49.48 2.21
C PHE A 21 -1.65 48.24 3.11
N LEU A 22 -1.52 48.39 4.43
CA LEU A 22 -1.47 47.27 5.37
C LEU A 22 -2.80 46.51 5.43
N ALA A 23 -3.93 47.21 5.40
CA ALA A 23 -5.26 46.61 5.35
C ALA A 23 -5.48 45.85 4.03
N ALA A 24 -5.10 46.43 2.88
CA ALA A 24 -5.18 45.75 1.59
C ALA A 24 -4.31 44.49 1.53
N ASN A 25 -3.07 44.55 2.05
CA ASN A 25 -2.22 43.37 2.17
C ASN A 25 -2.87 42.32 3.08
N THR A 26 -3.38 42.73 4.25
CA THR A 26 -4.02 41.82 5.21
C THR A 26 -5.26 41.15 4.62
N THR A 27 -6.13 41.89 3.93
CA THR A 27 -7.33 41.34 3.27
C THR A 27 -6.95 40.33 2.19
N VAL A 28 -5.98 40.64 1.33
CA VAL A 28 -5.51 39.71 0.29
C VAL A 28 -4.92 38.44 0.90
N TYR A 29 -4.09 38.57 1.96
CA TYR A 29 -3.56 37.41 2.68
C TYR A 29 -4.67 36.58 3.35
N THR A 30 -5.69 37.19 3.94
CA THR A 30 -6.81 36.48 4.57
C THR A 30 -7.66 35.74 3.54
N THR A 31 -8.02 36.39 2.42
CA THR A 31 -8.79 35.73 1.35
C THR A 31 -8.02 34.60 0.68
N LEU A 32 -6.72 34.81 0.43
CA LEU A 32 -5.84 33.77 -0.12
C LEU A 32 -5.66 32.60 0.86
N SER A 33 -5.42 32.88 2.14
CA SER A 33 -5.29 31.85 3.19
C SER A 33 -6.59 31.10 3.41
N GLY A 34 -7.74 31.77 3.33
CA GLY A 34 -9.06 31.14 3.39
C GLY A 34 -9.32 30.21 2.20
N SER A 35 -8.96 30.65 0.99
CA SER A 35 -9.07 29.82 -0.22
C SER A 35 -8.14 28.61 -0.18
N LEU A 36 -6.90 28.80 0.29
CA LEU A 36 -5.95 27.71 0.48
C LEU A 36 -6.43 26.71 1.54
N SER A 37 -6.96 27.19 2.66
CA SER A 37 -7.52 26.34 3.71
C SER A 37 -8.67 25.49 3.19
N LEU A 38 -9.55 26.09 2.39
CA LEU A 38 -10.65 25.38 1.74
C LEU A 38 -10.13 24.29 0.77
N LEU A 39 -9.15 24.62 -0.08
CA LEU A 39 -8.53 23.67 -1.00
C LEU A 39 -7.84 22.51 -0.28
N VAL A 40 -7.15 22.78 0.83
CA VAL A 40 -6.48 21.76 1.64
C VAL A 40 -7.49 20.81 2.28
N VAL A 41 -8.62 21.31 2.78
CA VAL A 41 -9.68 20.48 3.35
C VAL A 41 -10.29 19.57 2.28
N PHE A 42 -10.64 20.11 1.11
CA PHE A 42 -11.19 19.30 0.02
C PHE A 42 -10.20 18.25 -0.50
N ARG A 43 -8.93 18.62 -0.65
CA ARG A 43 -7.87 17.69 -1.09
C ARG A 43 -7.65 16.57 -0.07
N THR A 44 -7.58 16.91 1.21
CA THR A 44 -7.41 15.92 2.28
C THR A 44 -8.61 15.00 2.39
N SER A 45 -9.83 15.52 2.22
CA SER A 45 -11.06 14.71 2.22
C SER A 45 -11.07 13.66 1.10
N GLN A 46 -10.69 14.04 -0.12
CA GLN A 46 -10.60 13.09 -1.24
C GLN A 46 -9.48 12.06 -1.07
N ALA A 47 -8.32 12.49 -0.55
CA ALA A 47 -7.21 11.59 -0.25
C ALA A 47 -7.58 10.57 0.84
N TYR A 48 -8.29 11.03 1.87
CA TYR A 48 -8.76 10.19 2.97
C TYR A 48 -9.75 9.12 2.50
N ALA A 49 -10.70 9.49 1.62
CA ALA A 49 -11.63 8.53 1.03
C ALA A 49 -10.89 7.41 0.27
N ARG A 50 -9.95 7.79 -0.61
CA ARG A 50 -9.14 6.81 -1.36
C ARG A 50 -8.27 5.93 -0.47
N TYR A 51 -7.71 6.49 0.60
CA TYR A 51 -6.93 5.74 1.57
C TYR A 51 -7.77 4.67 2.28
N TRP A 52 -8.99 5.04 2.71
CA TRP A 52 -9.90 4.10 3.35
C TRP A 52 -10.38 3.02 2.40
N ASP A 53 -10.76 3.38 1.17
CA ASP A 53 -11.18 2.42 0.16
C ASP A 53 -10.07 1.40 -0.11
N GLY A 54 -8.82 1.85 -0.29
CA GLY A 54 -7.66 0.98 -0.47
C GLY A 54 -7.39 0.09 0.74
N SER A 55 -7.46 0.64 1.95
CA SER A 55 -7.25 -0.12 3.18
C SER A 55 -8.30 -1.21 3.38
N THR A 56 -9.58 -0.90 3.08
CA THR A 56 -10.67 -1.87 3.15
C THR A 56 -10.47 -3.00 2.15
N LEU A 57 -10.07 -2.71 0.91
CA LEU A 57 -9.80 -3.74 -0.10
C LEU A 57 -8.66 -4.68 0.31
N LEU A 58 -7.59 -4.17 0.94
CA LEU A 58 -6.48 -5.00 1.43
C LEU A 58 -6.90 -5.93 2.57
N HIS A 59 -7.71 -5.42 3.50
CA HIS A 59 -8.23 -6.23 4.58
C HIS A 59 -9.20 -7.31 4.07
N GLN A 60 -10.06 -6.97 3.11
CA GLN A 60 -10.97 -7.93 2.48
C GLN A 60 -10.18 -9.04 1.77
N MET A 61 -9.21 -8.66 0.94
CA MET A 61 -8.32 -9.61 0.26
C MET A 61 -7.63 -10.57 1.25
N SER A 62 -7.09 -10.03 2.34
CA SER A 62 -6.42 -10.84 3.37
C SER A 62 -7.39 -11.81 4.05
N GLY A 63 -8.65 -11.38 4.26
CA GLY A 63 -9.72 -12.23 4.77
C GLY A 63 -10.07 -13.37 3.81
N ASP A 64 -10.24 -13.06 2.52
CA ASP A 64 -10.55 -14.05 1.49
C ASP A 64 -9.43 -15.11 1.36
N TRP A 65 -8.17 -14.68 1.42
CA TRP A 65 -7.02 -15.60 1.41
C TRP A 65 -6.95 -16.48 2.65
N PHE A 66 -7.24 -15.93 3.83
CA PHE A 66 -7.27 -16.70 5.06
C PHE A 66 -8.41 -17.74 5.04
N ASP A 67 -9.60 -17.35 4.59
CA ASP A 67 -10.75 -18.24 4.48
C ASP A 67 -10.48 -19.39 3.49
N ALA A 68 -9.94 -19.07 2.31
CA ALA A 68 -9.53 -20.05 1.32
C ALA A 68 -8.48 -21.03 1.87
N ALA A 69 -7.46 -20.52 2.57
CA ALA A 69 -6.43 -21.36 3.15
C ALA A 69 -6.98 -22.27 4.25
N SER A 70 -7.83 -21.74 5.14
CA SER A 70 -8.45 -22.52 6.21
C SER A 70 -9.35 -23.63 5.66
N THR A 71 -10.10 -23.34 4.58
CA THR A 71 -10.98 -24.30 3.93
C THR A 71 -10.18 -25.46 3.31
N VAL A 72 -9.12 -25.17 2.56
CA VAL A 72 -8.26 -26.21 1.96
C VAL A 72 -7.62 -27.09 3.02
N LEU A 73 -7.06 -26.49 4.08
CA LEU A 73 -6.46 -27.24 5.18
C LEU A 73 -7.50 -28.08 5.95
N SER A 74 -8.74 -27.59 6.07
CA SER A 74 -9.82 -28.37 6.70
C SER A 74 -10.19 -29.63 5.91
N PHE A 75 -10.13 -29.59 4.57
CA PHE A 75 -10.39 -30.77 3.73
C PHE A 75 -9.30 -31.83 3.87
N CYS A 76 -8.07 -31.44 4.15
CA CYS A 76 -6.97 -32.37 4.39
C CYS A 76 -7.24 -33.31 5.58
N LYS A 77 -8.08 -32.88 6.56
CA LYS A 77 -8.41 -33.67 7.76
C LYS A 77 -9.12 -34.99 7.45
N TYR A 78 -9.85 -35.06 6.33
CA TYR A 78 -10.59 -36.26 5.92
C TYR A 78 -9.86 -37.07 4.86
N SER A 79 -8.63 -36.69 4.50
CA SER A 79 -7.82 -37.45 3.55
C SER A 79 -7.43 -38.81 4.14
N LYS A 80 -7.34 -39.82 3.27
CA LYS A 80 -6.91 -41.19 3.62
C LYS A 80 -5.47 -41.47 3.24
N GLU A 81 -4.77 -40.47 2.70
CA GLU A 81 -3.35 -40.56 2.37
C GLU A 81 -2.49 -40.60 3.64
N ASP A 82 -1.23 -40.92 3.43
CA ASP A 82 -0.22 -40.95 4.49
C ASP A 82 -0.07 -39.59 5.18
N SER A 83 0.15 -39.61 6.50
CA SER A 83 0.25 -38.36 7.29
C SER A 83 1.38 -37.46 6.80
N ASP A 84 2.48 -38.06 6.34
CA ASP A 84 3.67 -37.34 5.92
C ASP A 84 3.42 -36.57 4.62
N LYS A 85 2.66 -37.16 3.68
CA LYS A 85 2.25 -36.48 2.44
C LYS A 85 1.25 -35.36 2.69
N ILE A 86 0.33 -35.56 3.63
CA ILE A 86 -0.64 -34.53 4.03
C ILE A 86 0.12 -33.35 4.62
N GLU A 87 1.09 -33.59 5.51
CA GLU A 87 1.91 -32.53 6.09
C GLU A 87 2.75 -31.81 5.03
N GLU A 88 3.37 -32.53 4.10
CA GLU A 88 4.13 -31.96 2.99
C GLU A 88 3.27 -31.02 2.13
N PHE A 89 2.07 -31.46 1.76
CA PHE A 89 1.10 -30.64 1.02
C PHE A 89 0.70 -29.39 1.79
N GLN A 90 0.34 -29.53 3.07
CA GLN A 90 -0.08 -28.40 3.92
C GLN A 90 1.03 -27.36 4.06
N GLN A 91 2.27 -27.81 4.31
CA GLN A 91 3.42 -26.94 4.42
C GLN A 91 3.70 -26.20 3.11
N LEU A 92 3.69 -26.91 1.97
CA LEU A 92 3.93 -26.31 0.66
C LEU A 92 2.83 -25.28 0.31
N PHE A 93 1.57 -25.62 0.56
CA PHE A 93 0.43 -24.73 0.32
C PHE A 93 0.52 -23.43 1.13
N VAL A 94 0.80 -23.51 2.44
CA VAL A 94 0.95 -22.31 3.30
C VAL A 94 2.13 -21.45 2.87
N ARG A 95 3.25 -22.06 2.44
CA ARG A 95 4.42 -21.33 1.90
C ARG A 95 4.08 -20.60 0.60
N LEU A 96 3.34 -21.23 -0.32
CA LEU A 96 2.88 -20.58 -1.55
C LEU A 96 1.89 -19.45 -1.27
N MET A 97 0.99 -19.60 -0.29
CA MET A 97 0.09 -18.51 0.14
C MET A 97 0.87 -17.32 0.72
N SER A 98 1.93 -17.56 1.50
CA SER A 98 2.84 -16.51 1.98
C SER A 98 3.55 -15.81 0.82
N LEU A 99 4.06 -16.58 -0.15
CA LEU A 99 4.69 -16.04 -1.35
C LEU A 99 3.72 -15.22 -2.20
N LEU A 100 2.47 -15.67 -2.37
CA LEU A 100 1.43 -14.96 -3.11
C LEU A 100 1.15 -13.59 -2.48
N ASN A 101 0.93 -13.54 -1.16
CA ASN A 101 0.69 -12.28 -0.45
C ASN A 101 1.88 -11.32 -0.58
N ALA A 102 3.12 -11.82 -0.47
CA ALA A 102 4.30 -10.99 -0.67
C ALA A 102 4.39 -10.41 -2.08
N MET A 103 4.06 -11.20 -3.12
CA MET A 103 4.06 -10.71 -4.51
C MET A 103 2.98 -9.65 -4.74
N ILE A 104 1.77 -9.85 -4.21
CA ILE A 104 0.66 -8.88 -4.34
C ILE A 104 1.02 -7.55 -3.65
N LEU A 105 1.55 -7.60 -2.43
CA LEU A 105 1.96 -6.40 -1.71
C LEU A 105 3.10 -5.65 -2.40
N ALA A 106 4.05 -6.38 -2.98
CA ALA A 106 5.13 -5.76 -3.74
C ALA A 106 4.62 -5.07 -5.01
N GLU A 107 3.67 -5.68 -5.73
CA GLU A 107 3.03 -5.07 -6.89
C GLU A 107 2.29 -3.77 -6.49
N LEU A 108 1.58 -3.80 -5.35
CA LEU A 108 0.88 -2.64 -4.81
C LEU A 108 1.82 -1.49 -4.42
N GLU A 109 3.01 -1.79 -3.92
CA GLU A 109 4.05 -0.79 -3.61
C GLU A 109 4.59 -0.07 -4.86
N GLY A 110 4.18 -0.53 -6.05
CA GLY A 110 4.60 0.05 -7.33
C GLY A 110 5.80 -0.65 -7.94
N HIS A 111 6.18 -1.83 -7.44
CA HIS A 111 7.17 -2.69 -8.07
C HIS A 111 6.56 -3.44 -9.26
N ASN A 112 6.10 -2.70 -10.27
CA ASN A 112 5.72 -3.29 -11.56
C ASN A 112 6.98 -3.75 -12.29
N VAL A 113 7.33 -5.03 -12.12
CA VAL A 113 8.36 -5.73 -12.88
C VAL A 113 7.77 -6.10 -14.23
N GLY A 114 7.96 -5.23 -15.22
CA GLY A 114 7.51 -5.52 -16.57
C GLY A 114 7.56 -4.38 -17.57
N ASP A 115 7.91 -3.16 -17.13
CA ASP A 115 8.06 -2.03 -18.03
C ASP A 115 9.52 -1.59 -18.08
N ASP A 116 10.15 -1.86 -19.23
CA ASP A 116 11.40 -1.21 -19.67
C ASP A 116 11.21 0.31 -19.89
N SER A 117 10.04 0.87 -19.58
CA SER A 117 9.84 2.31 -19.49
C SER A 117 10.54 2.85 -18.25
N LYS A 118 11.73 3.39 -18.52
CA LYS A 118 12.34 4.51 -17.79
C LYS A 118 11.28 5.55 -17.41
N CYS A 119 10.64 5.39 -16.26
CA CYS A 119 10.06 6.53 -15.56
C CYS A 119 11.22 7.22 -14.85
N ASP A 120 11.61 8.36 -15.42
CA ASP A 120 12.57 9.34 -14.89
C ASP A 120 12.08 9.98 -13.56
N ILE A 121 11.67 9.17 -12.59
CA ILE A 121 11.51 9.58 -11.19
C ILE A 121 12.55 8.80 -10.37
N MET A 122 13.81 9.06 -10.73
CA MET A 122 15.02 8.46 -10.18
C MET A 122 15.27 8.81 -8.69
N TYR A 123 14.47 9.69 -8.08
CA TYR A 123 14.75 10.22 -6.73
C TYR A 123 13.95 9.60 -5.57
N VAL A 124 12.89 8.83 -5.83
CA VAL A 124 12.11 8.15 -4.75
C VAL A 124 12.40 6.65 -4.70
N LYS A 125 13.41 6.17 -5.45
CA LYS A 125 13.77 4.74 -5.48
C LYS A 125 14.55 4.27 -4.24
N ASN A 126 15.08 5.18 -3.42
CA ASN A 126 15.92 4.84 -2.25
C ASN A 126 15.24 5.07 -0.88
N ILE A 127 13.97 5.47 -0.83
CA ILE A 127 13.21 5.63 0.44
C ILE A 127 12.01 4.67 0.50
N LEU A 128 11.47 4.24 -0.66
CA LEU A 128 10.42 3.22 -0.80
C LEU A 128 10.82 2.17 -1.86
N GLY A 129 12.07 1.72 -1.82
CA GLY A 129 12.55 0.66 -2.69
C GLY A 129 12.88 -0.55 -1.83
N ALA A 130 11.93 -1.47 -1.71
CA ALA A 130 12.12 -2.70 -0.96
C ALA A 130 11.53 -3.86 -1.74
N ASN A 131 12.41 -4.71 -2.26
CA ASN A 131 12.07 -5.79 -3.17
C ASN A 131 10.91 -6.65 -2.63
N ALA A 132 10.13 -7.29 -3.51
CA ALA A 132 9.13 -8.29 -3.13
C ALA A 132 9.68 -9.45 -2.24
N MET A 133 11.02 -9.57 -2.17
CA MET A 133 11.75 -10.52 -1.32
C MET A 133 12.27 -9.93 0.00
N GLU A 134 12.03 -8.66 0.28
CA GLU A 134 12.29 -8.06 1.60
C GLU A 134 11.15 -8.34 2.58
N PHE A 135 9.98 -8.77 2.07
CA PHE A 135 8.96 -9.35 2.92
C PHE A 135 9.46 -10.65 3.54
N GLU A 136 9.17 -10.83 4.82
CA GLU A 136 9.46 -12.07 5.54
C GLU A 136 8.59 -13.19 4.94
N LEU A 137 9.22 -14.05 4.14
CA LEU A 137 8.61 -15.23 3.55
C LEU A 137 8.70 -16.40 4.51
N LEU A 138 7.65 -17.20 4.59
CA LEU A 138 7.66 -18.42 5.39
C LEU A 138 8.52 -19.48 4.68
N HIS A 139 9.72 -19.76 5.22
CA HIS A 139 10.66 -20.78 4.72
C HIS A 139 10.89 -20.77 3.19
N PRO A 140 11.49 -19.71 2.63
CA PRO A 140 11.74 -19.61 1.18
C PRO A 140 12.68 -20.71 0.66
N ASP A 141 13.58 -21.23 1.49
CA ASP A 141 14.58 -22.25 1.13
C ASP A 141 13.98 -23.61 0.78
N ALA A 142 12.73 -23.85 1.17
CA ALA A 142 12.03 -25.10 0.90
C ALA A 142 11.35 -25.12 -0.47
N ILE A 143 11.30 -23.99 -1.17
CA ILE A 143 10.80 -23.90 -2.56
C ILE A 143 12.01 -24.11 -3.48
N ASP A 144 11.88 -24.98 -4.49
CA ASP A 144 12.99 -25.24 -5.42
C ASP A 144 13.45 -23.91 -6.08
N PRO A 145 14.75 -23.58 -6.01
CA PRO A 145 15.31 -22.32 -6.52
C PRO A 145 14.93 -22.01 -7.96
N LYS A 146 14.69 -23.03 -8.79
CA LYS A 146 14.25 -22.85 -10.19
C LYS A 146 12.89 -22.17 -10.30
N TYR A 147 11.98 -22.45 -9.37
CA TYR A 147 10.67 -21.79 -9.34
C TYR A 147 10.84 -20.34 -8.91
N ILE A 148 11.65 -20.07 -7.89
CA ILE A 148 11.94 -18.71 -7.44
C ILE A 148 12.52 -17.86 -8.57
N GLU A 149 13.48 -18.38 -9.33
CA GLU A 149 14.06 -17.69 -10.49
C GLU A 149 13.01 -17.41 -11.59
N ARG A 150 12.06 -18.32 -11.80
CA ARG A 150 10.96 -18.13 -12.76
C ARG A 150 9.99 -17.04 -12.31
N VAL A 151 9.64 -16.97 -11.02
CA VAL A 151 8.80 -15.89 -10.48
C VAL A 151 9.52 -14.54 -10.58
N GLN A 152 10.82 -14.50 -10.32
CA GLN A 152 11.60 -13.26 -10.43
C GLN A 152 11.56 -12.67 -11.84
N LYS A 153 11.63 -13.53 -12.88
CA LYS A 153 11.62 -13.15 -14.30
C LYS A 153 10.21 -12.93 -14.86
N ALA A 154 9.17 -13.37 -14.16
CA ALA A 154 7.80 -13.23 -14.62
C ALA A 154 7.32 -11.78 -14.54
N LYS A 155 6.56 -11.36 -15.56
CA LYS A 155 5.88 -10.06 -15.60
C LYS A 155 4.72 -9.99 -14.60
N HIS A 156 3.97 -11.08 -14.49
CA HIS A 156 2.76 -11.22 -13.69
C HIS A 156 3.03 -12.22 -12.57
N LYS A 157 3.67 -11.74 -11.49
CA LYS A 157 4.26 -12.59 -10.44
C LYS A 157 3.19 -13.19 -9.55
N ALA A 158 2.22 -12.37 -9.11
CA ALA A 158 1.14 -12.82 -8.24
C ALA A 158 0.27 -13.86 -8.95
N GLU A 159 -0.07 -13.63 -10.21
CA GLU A 159 -0.91 -14.54 -11.01
C GLU A 159 -0.20 -15.86 -11.29
N MET A 160 1.12 -15.84 -11.49
CA MET A 160 1.92 -17.06 -11.65
C MET A 160 1.88 -17.92 -10.39
N VAL A 161 2.07 -17.33 -9.20
CA VAL A 161 2.01 -18.05 -7.93
C VAL A 161 0.58 -18.55 -7.64
N PHE A 162 -0.43 -17.76 -7.98
CA PHE A 162 -1.83 -18.17 -7.88
C PHE A 162 -2.12 -19.41 -8.75
N GLN A 163 -1.62 -19.44 -9.98
CA GLN A 163 -1.75 -20.62 -10.85
C GLN A 163 -1.05 -21.85 -10.25
N TRP A 164 0.10 -21.68 -9.60
CA TRP A 164 0.81 -22.78 -8.95
C TRP A 164 0.03 -23.36 -7.77
N ILE A 165 -0.62 -22.50 -6.98
CA ILE A 165 -1.51 -22.94 -5.90
C ILE A 165 -2.68 -23.76 -6.45
N GLN A 166 -3.31 -23.30 -7.55
CA GLN A 166 -4.39 -24.04 -8.19
C GLN A 166 -3.93 -25.40 -8.72
N ASN A 167 -2.78 -25.45 -9.39
CA ASN A 167 -2.21 -26.69 -9.90
C ASN A 167 -1.90 -27.66 -8.75
N LEU A 168 -1.31 -27.17 -7.66
CA LEU A 168 -1.01 -27.97 -6.47
C LEU A 168 -2.29 -28.61 -5.89
N ILE A 169 -3.37 -27.84 -5.77
CA ILE A 169 -4.65 -28.34 -5.28
C ILE A 169 -5.19 -29.43 -6.23
N VAL A 170 -5.20 -29.17 -7.54
CA VAL A 170 -5.74 -30.12 -8.54
C VAL A 170 -4.94 -31.42 -8.59
N GLU A 171 -3.60 -31.34 -8.49
CA GLU A 171 -2.72 -32.51 -8.50
C GLU A 171 -2.92 -33.43 -7.29
N ASN A 172 -3.40 -32.89 -6.16
CA ASN A 172 -3.57 -33.62 -4.90
C ASN A 172 -5.03 -33.97 -4.58
N ILE A 173 -5.98 -33.68 -5.48
CA ILE A 173 -7.40 -34.06 -5.33
C ILE A 173 -7.69 -35.49 -5.79
N VAL A 174 -6.82 -36.08 -6.62
CA VAL A 174 -6.99 -37.43 -7.23
C VAL A 174 -6.34 -38.50 -6.36
#